data_AF-A0A382GIE8-F1
#
_entry.id   AF-A0A382GIE8-F1
#
_cell.length_a   1.000
_cell.length_b   1.000
_cell.length_c   1.000
_cell.angle_alpha   90.00
_cell.angle_beta   90.00
_cell.angle_gamma   90.00
#
_symmetry.space_group_name_H-M   'P 1'
#
loop_
_entity.id
_entity.type
_entity.pdbx_description
1 polymer ?
#
loop_
_entity_poly.entity_id
_entity_poly.type
_entity_poly.pdbx_seq_one_letter_code
_entity_poly.pdbx_strand_id
1 'polypeptide(L)'
;MTATTSHEPYRICTRCLYDTSIPEIQFDELGVCNFCKVHDEMEKLYPLNADGRYMLEQVVEKIKRAGKRKNYDCVVGVSGGRDSTYTMYQAVKLGL
;
A
#
# COMPACT_ATOMS: atom_id res chain seq x y z
N MET A 1 -11.69 29.28 -26.23
CA MET A 1 -12.35 28.55 -25.13
C MET A 1 -11.42 28.64 -23.94
N THR A 2 -11.64 29.66 -23.09
CA THR A 2 -10.78 30.00 -21.97
C THR A 2 -10.97 28.99 -20.84
N ALA A 3 -9.91 28.27 -20.49
CA ALA A 3 -9.87 27.42 -19.30
C ALA A 3 -10.02 28.32 -18.07
N THR A 4 -11.18 28.24 -17.41
CA THR A 4 -11.40 28.81 -16.08
C THR A 4 -10.58 28.00 -15.09
N THR A 5 -9.40 28.49 -14.72
CA THR A 5 -8.68 28.02 -13.54
C THR A 5 -9.44 28.52 -12.31
N SER A 6 -10.41 27.73 -11.84
CA SER A 6 -10.95 27.88 -10.50
C SER A 6 -9.84 27.51 -9.52
N HIS A 7 -9.13 28.52 -9.01
CA HIS A 7 -8.19 28.32 -7.92
C HIS A 7 -9.04 27.99 -6.67
N GLU A 8 -9.13 26.71 -6.33
CA GLU A 8 -9.70 26.30 -5.05
C GLU A 8 -8.95 27.05 -3.93
N PRO A 9 -9.65 27.53 -2.89
CA PRO A 9 -9.01 28.24 -1.80
C PRO A 9 -7.98 27.34 -1.14
N TYR A 10 -6.77 27.85 -0.94
CA TYR A 10 -5.68 27.11 -0.32
C TYR A 10 -6.12 26.52 1.02
N ARG A 11 -5.93 25.21 1.18
CA ARG A 11 -6.32 24.44 2.36
C ARG A 11 -5.29 23.36 2.64
N ILE A 12 -5.01 23.13 3.92
CA ILE A 12 -4.14 22.04 4.42
C ILE A 12 -5.01 21.03 5.16
N CYS A 13 -4.70 19.75 5.01
CA CYS A 13 -5.36 18.66 5.73
C CYS A 13 -5.22 18.85 7.24
N THR A 14 -6.29 18.61 7.99
CA THR A 14 -6.26 18.70 9.46
C THR A 14 -5.49 17.57 10.13
N ARG A 15 -5.22 16.47 9.40
CA ARG A 15 -4.54 15.26 9.92
C ARG A 15 -3.11 15.10 9.41
N CYS A 16 -2.80 15.59 8.21
CA CYS A 16 -1.47 15.46 7.61
C CYS A 16 -1.03 16.80 6.99
N LEU A 17 0.17 16.81 6.41
CA LEU A 17 0.78 18.00 5.79
C LEU A 17 0.37 18.24 4.32
N TYR A 18 -0.56 17.46 3.79
CA TYR A 18 -1.01 17.59 2.39
C TYR A 18 -1.97 18.76 2.21
N ASP A 19 -1.83 19.47 1.09
CA ASP A 19 -2.60 20.67 0.77
C ASP A 19 -3.11 20.68 -0.68
N THR A 20 -3.82 21.74 -1.05
CA THR A 20 -4.44 21.93 -2.39
C THR A 20 -3.47 21.93 -3.58
N SER A 21 -2.15 21.94 -3.36
CA SER A 21 -1.15 21.77 -4.43
C SER A 21 -1.05 20.32 -4.94
N ILE A 22 -1.56 19.35 -4.16
CA ILE A 22 -1.56 17.94 -4.56
C ILE A 22 -2.69 17.70 -5.57
N PRO A 23 -2.38 17.19 -6.78
CA PRO A 23 -3.40 16.87 -7.77
C PRO A 23 -4.47 15.93 -7.20
N GLU A 24 -5.73 16.22 -7.51
CA GLU A 24 -6.90 15.40 -7.14
C GLU A 24 -7.13 15.27 -5.62
N ILE A 25 -6.51 16.11 -4.79
CA ILE A 25 -6.81 16.13 -3.36
C ILE A 25 -8.24 16.60 -3.12
N GLN A 26 -8.96 15.89 -2.25
CA GLN A 26 -10.31 16.24 -1.84
C GLN A 26 -10.38 16.25 -0.32
N PHE A 27 -11.05 17.25 0.24
CA PHE A 27 -11.24 17.39 1.68
C PHE A 27 -12.69 17.11 2.04
N ASP A 28 -12.91 16.43 3.16
CA ASP A 28 -14.25 16.32 3.73
C ASP A 28 -14.62 17.53 4.59
N GLU A 29 -15.82 17.48 5.18
CA GLU A 29 -16.37 18.52 6.06
C GLU A 29 -15.49 18.80 7.29
N LEU A 30 -14.69 17.83 7.73
CA LEU A 30 -13.74 17.95 8.84
C LEU A 30 -12.36 18.43 8.39
N GLY A 31 -12.19 18.71 7.10
CA GLY A 31 -10.92 19.12 6.51
C GLY A 31 -9.89 17.98 6.38
N VAL A 32 -10.31 16.71 6.44
CA VAL A 32 -9.42 15.56 6.25
C VAL A 32 -9.35 15.19 4.78
N CYS A 33 -8.14 14.98 4.25
CA CYS A 33 -7.95 14.64 2.84
C CYS A 33 -8.27 13.18 2.52
N ASN A 34 -8.66 12.91 1.27
CA ASN A 34 -8.90 11.58 0.73
C ASN A 34 -7.70 10.62 0.90
N PHE A 35 -6.47 11.11 0.81
CA PHE A 35 -5.26 10.27 1.01
C PHE A 35 -5.13 9.74 2.44
N CYS A 36 -5.54 10.51 3.45
CA CYS A 36 -5.61 10.01 4.82
C CYS A 36 -6.65 8.89 4.97
N LYS A 37 -7.79 8.97 4.25
CA LYS A 37 -8.81 7.92 4.27
C LYS A 37 -8.30 6.64 3.59
N VAL A 38 -7.63 6.78 2.44
CA VAL A 38 -6.96 5.64 1.78
C VAL A 38 -5.93 5.01 2.72
N HIS A 39 -5.18 5.82 3.46
CA HIS A 39 -4.23 5.29 4.45
C HIS A 39 -4.94 4.47 5.55
N ASP A 40 -6.07 4.94 6.08
CA ASP A 40 -6.86 4.19 7.07
C ASP A 40 -7.39 2.86 6.51
N GLU A 41 -7.82 2.86 5.25
CA GLU A 41 -8.26 1.65 4.56
C GLU A 41 -7.10 0.66 4.39
N MET A 42 -5.92 1.16 4.03
CA MET A 42 -4.72 0.34 3.90
C MET A 42 -4.27 -0.24 5.24
N GLU A 43 -4.35 0.51 6.34
CA GLU A 43 -4.03 -0.01 7.68
C GLU A 43 -5.00 -1.12 8.11
N LYS A 44 -6.28 -1.01 7.72
CA LYS A 44 -7.28 -2.07 7.98
C LYS A 44 -7.02 -3.31 7.14
N LEU A 45 -6.66 -3.14 5.87
CA LEU A 45 -6.41 -4.26 4.94
C LEU A 45 -5.07 -4.96 5.20
N TYR A 46 -4.06 -4.21 5.65
CA TYR A 46 -2.69 -4.68 5.85
C TYR A 46 -2.16 -4.24 7.22
N PRO A 47 -2.76 -4.70 8.32
CA PRO A 47 -2.36 -4.27 9.65
C PRO A 47 -0.93 -4.72 9.97
N LEU A 48 -0.17 -3.90 10.68
CA LEU A 48 1.22 -4.21 11.06
C LEU A 48 1.35 -4.95 12.40
N ASN A 49 0.23 -5.48 12.90
CA ASN A 49 0.13 -6.17 14.18
C ASN A 49 0.19 -7.72 14.00
N ALA A 50 -0.26 -8.47 15.01
CA ALA A 50 -0.32 -9.93 14.94
C ALA A 50 -1.24 -10.45 13.83
N ASP A 51 -2.33 -9.75 13.52
CA ASP A 51 -3.30 -10.16 12.51
C ASP A 51 -2.68 -10.13 11.12
N GLY A 52 -1.93 -9.08 10.80
CA GLY A 52 -1.25 -8.99 9.51
C GLY A 52 -0.12 -10.00 9.36
N ARG A 53 0.58 -10.33 10.45
CA ARG A 53 1.55 -11.45 10.45
C ARG A 53 0.85 -12.78 10.15
N TYR A 54 -0.28 -13.03 10.79
CA TYR A 54 -1.08 -14.21 10.53
C TYR A 54 -1.57 -14.27 9.07
N MET A 55 -2.03 -13.15 8.51
CA MET A 55 -2.42 -13.07 7.09
C MET A 55 -1.25 -13.41 6.15
N LEU A 56 -0.05 -12.90 6.43
CA LEU A 56 1.15 -13.21 5.65
C LEU A 56 1.51 -14.70 5.75
N GLU A 57 1.46 -15.27 6.95
CA GLU A 57 1.70 -16.71 7.16
C GLU A 57 0.73 -17.57 6.34
N GLN A 58 -0.55 -17.20 6.27
CA GLN A 58 -1.52 -17.92 5.43
C GLN A 58 -1.16 -17.85 3.94
N VAL A 59 -0.66 -16.72 3.45
CA VAL A 59 -0.20 -16.58 2.06
C VAL A 59 1.02 -17.47 1.80
N VAL A 60 2.01 -17.46 2.69
CA VAL A 60 3.22 -18.29 2.58
C VAL A 60 2.87 -19.77 2.59
N GLU A 61 2.00 -20.21 3.51
CA GLU A 61 1.57 -21.60 3.60
C GLU A 61 0.80 -22.05 2.35
N LYS A 62 -0.03 -21.17 1.79
CA LYS A 62 -0.70 -21.44 0.52
C LYS A 62 0.30 -21.65 -0.62
N ILE A 63 1.35 -20.83 -0.70
CA ILE A 63 2.41 -20.95 -1.72
C ILE A 63 3.17 -22.27 -1.53
N LYS A 64 3.64 -22.59 -0.32
CA LYS A 64 4.35 -23.85 -0.01
C LYS A 64 3.52 -25.09 -0.38
N ARG A 65 2.23 -25.08 -0.04
CA ARG A 65 1.32 -26.18 -0.41
C ARG A 65 1.19 -26.33 -1.93
N ALA A 66 1.12 -25.22 -2.67
CA ALA A 66 1.05 -25.22 -4.12
C ALA A 66 2.38 -25.60 -4.81
N GLY A 67 3.52 -25.39 -4.13
CA GLY A 67 4.86 -25.77 -4.54
C GLY A 67 5.19 -27.26 -4.29
N LYS A 68 4.45 -27.94 -3.41
CA LYS A 68 4.74 -29.33 -3.01
C LYS A 68 4.84 -30.26 -4.23
N ARG A 69 5.95 -30.98 -4.33
CA ARG A 69 6.34 -31.88 -5.46
C ARG A 69 6.69 -31.16 -6.77
N LYS A 70 6.96 -29.86 -6.73
CA LYS A 70 7.55 -29.11 -7.84
C LYS A 70 9.01 -28.80 -7.53
N ASN A 71 9.76 -28.42 -8.56
CA ASN A 71 11.15 -28.02 -8.41
C ASN A 71 11.31 -26.62 -7.77
N TYR A 72 10.24 -25.81 -7.78
CA TYR A 72 10.24 -24.44 -7.27
C TYR A 72 8.91 -24.13 -6.56
N ASP A 73 8.97 -23.33 -5.49
CA ASP A 73 7.80 -22.92 -4.70
C ASP A 73 7.07 -21.72 -5.29
N CYS A 74 7.83 -20.70 -5.75
CA CYS A 74 7.28 -19.47 -6.32
C CYS A 74 8.20 -18.83 -7.38
N VAL A 75 7.67 -17.81 -8.07
CA VAL A 75 8.44 -16.92 -8.97
C VAL A 75 8.29 -15.50 -8.43
N VAL A 76 9.40 -14.81 -8.23
CA VAL A 76 9.41 -13.41 -7.75
C VAL A 76 9.85 -12.50 -8.89
N GLY A 77 8.96 -11.59 -9.31
CA GLY A 77 9.31 -10.53 -10.24
C GLY A 77 10.12 -9.43 -9.55
N VAL A 78 11.30 -9.11 -10.08
CA VAL A 78 12.20 -8.10 -9.51
C VAL A 78 12.39 -6.97 -10.52
N SER A 79 12.11 -5.73 -10.09
CA SER A 79 12.33 -4.54 -10.91
C SER A 79 13.68 -3.86 -10.64
N GLY A 80 14.38 -4.29 -9.58
CA GLY A 80 15.58 -3.64 -9.05
C GLY A 80 15.26 -2.54 -8.03
N GLY A 81 13.99 -2.15 -7.89
CA GLY A 81 13.55 -1.21 -6.87
C GLY A 81 13.56 -1.82 -5.47
N ARG A 82 13.68 -0.96 -4.45
CA ARG A 82 13.73 -1.32 -3.03
C ARG A 82 12.64 -2.32 -2.65
N ASP A 83 11.40 -2.05 -3.06
CA ASP A 83 10.26 -2.82 -2.59
C ASP A 83 10.29 -4.24 -3.16
N SER A 84 10.56 -4.41 -4.46
CA SER A 84 10.70 -5.75 -5.07
C SER A 84 11.89 -6.54 -4.50
N THR A 85 12.99 -5.86 -4.22
CA THR A 85 14.18 -6.48 -3.59
C THR A 85 13.87 -6.92 -2.15
N TYR A 86 13.14 -6.11 -1.39
CA TYR A 86 12.73 -6.46 -0.03
C TYR A 86 11.71 -7.61 -0.03
N THR A 87 10.76 -7.62 -0.97
CA THR A 87 9.84 -8.75 -1.15
C THR A 87 10.59 -10.05 -1.42
N MET A 88 11.58 -10.04 -2.32
CA MET A 88 12.44 -11.20 -2.58
C MET A 88 13.21 -11.65 -1.33
N TYR A 89 13.82 -10.71 -0.61
CA TYR A 89 14.52 -11.00 0.64
C TYR A 89 13.60 -11.67 1.66
N GLN A 90 12.37 -11.17 1.81
CA GLN A 90 11.39 -11.74 2.73
C GLN A 90 10.90 -13.12 2.28
N ALA A 91 10.70 -13.34 0.98
CA ALA A 91 10.32 -14.66 0.45
C ALA A 91 11.34 -15.74 0.87
N VAL A 92 12.63 -15.47 0.65
CA VAL A 92 13.71 -16.38 1.07
C VAL A 92 13.72 -16.57 2.59
N LYS A 93 13.58 -15.49 3.36
CA LYS A 93 13.56 -15.56 4.85
C LYS A 93 12.39 -16.39 5.38
N LEU A 94 11.26 -16.39 4.69
CA LEU A 94 10.05 -17.14 5.04
C LEU A 94 10.10 -18.61 4.54
N GLY A 95 11.18 -18.99 3.86
CA GLY A 95 11.42 -20.34 3.35
C GLY A 95 10.60 -20.66 2.10
N LEU A 96 10.41 -19.67 1.22
CA LEU A 96 9.93 -19.82 -0.14
C LEU A 96 11.06 -19.84 -1.16
#